data_AF-A0A6P0TWG7-F1
#
_entry.id   AF-A0A6P0TWG7-F1
#
_cell.length_a   1.000
_cell.length_b   1.000
_cell.length_c   1.000
_cell.angle_alpha   90.00
_cell.angle_beta   90.00
_cell.angle_gamma   90.00
#
_symmetry.space_group_name_H-M   'P 1'
#
loop_
_entity.id
_entity.type
_entity.pdbx_description
1 polymer ?
#
loop_
_entity_poly.entity_id
_entity_poly.type
_entity_poly.pdbx_seq_one_letter_code
_entity_poly.pdbx_strand_id
1 'polypeptide(L)'
;MDETKSTEEYLEELDLPDLEGQEVTVEMVVQRVSQEEEENEENEEEENENEEERGEREKITVTLNSAGAPVTAANFVDLVEQNFYDALAFHRFVEGFVVQGGDPQGRDPDFLIEDLGSGKFIDPATEAPREIPLEIQVAETGEVVYNEVVADPVELSHETGVIAMARSQALDTASSQFYFTLDNIADQLDGSYSVFGEVTDGFDFVQDLREGDRILVARIVDGDISSRTSEIANDSDLLNDWVNADNEVKVSYVLSMDEDTENENDDSDANSAQDDIVETSILDDPILASQITQTIDEEVEGEGEEEAEEEAEENSESEDEDEGDEIASAVDEDEDSEEATEVAENDDSESVLDIDVVDSSFTTIIGIEGDDVIDVLEISDAEPDSSFAIMGLAGDDEIFGGNGTDILSGNEGNDIVSGRDGQDFLRGGKGDDELIGGKGGDILIGDHGIDILTGGLGADSFILRANIIDGIEEIDQADLITDFNVAEGDRIVVVANFIPSEGLAYELFNDDTVIRLSDSGFILGVVSDTSIENVENNIVAVNPDDYALRLG
;
A
#
# COMPACT_ATOMS: atom_id res chain seq x y z
N MET A 1 25.58 -7.30 -39.42
CA MET A 1 26.03 -6.53 -38.26
C MET A 1 24.74 -6.39 -37.50
N ASP A 2 24.48 -7.33 -36.59
CA ASP A 2 23.48 -7.05 -35.56
C ASP A 2 24.05 -5.85 -34.82
N GLU A 3 23.30 -4.76 -34.81
CA GLU A 3 23.58 -3.67 -33.89
C GLU A 3 23.33 -4.26 -32.50
N THR A 4 24.37 -4.26 -31.66
CA THR A 4 24.25 -4.63 -30.25
C THR A 4 23.36 -3.59 -29.60
N LYS A 5 22.19 -4.00 -29.13
CA LYS A 5 21.27 -3.10 -28.44
C LYS A 5 21.93 -2.53 -27.18
N SER A 6 21.68 -1.26 -26.88
CA SER A 6 22.06 -0.64 -25.60
C SER A 6 21.10 -1.04 -24.48
N THR A 7 21.47 -0.74 -23.23
CA THR A 7 20.59 -0.85 -22.06
C THR A 7 19.28 -0.09 -22.28
N GLU A 8 19.39 1.19 -22.65
CA GLU A 8 18.25 2.08 -22.93
C GLU A 8 17.30 1.49 -23.99
N GLU A 9 17.84 0.87 -25.05
CA GLU A 9 17.03 0.22 -26.09
C GLU A 9 16.29 -1.04 -25.57
N TYR A 10 16.86 -1.77 -24.61
CA TYR A 10 16.16 -2.90 -23.98
C TYR A 10 15.07 -2.43 -23.02
N LEU A 11 15.35 -1.43 -22.18
CA LEU A 11 14.38 -0.88 -21.24
C LEU A 11 13.18 -0.29 -21.99
N GLU A 12 13.41 0.51 -23.05
CA GLU A 12 12.35 1.10 -23.88
C GLU A 12 11.53 0.03 -24.63
N GLU A 13 12.16 -1.03 -25.15
CA GLU A 13 11.45 -2.09 -25.89
C GLU A 13 10.57 -2.95 -24.99
N LEU A 14 10.98 -3.14 -23.73
CA LEU A 14 10.30 -3.97 -22.75
C LEU A 14 9.38 -3.16 -21.81
N ASP A 15 9.33 -1.84 -21.98
CA ASP A 15 8.59 -0.90 -21.12
C ASP A 15 8.96 -1.04 -19.64
N LEU A 16 10.27 -1.19 -19.36
CA LEU A 16 10.80 -1.39 -18.02
C LEU A 16 11.25 -0.07 -17.39
N PRO A 17 11.15 0.08 -16.06
CA PRO A 17 11.65 1.25 -15.36
C PRO A 17 13.16 1.41 -15.55
N ASP A 18 13.62 2.65 -15.69
CA ASP A 18 15.04 2.97 -15.61
C ASP A 18 15.43 3.13 -14.15
N LEU A 19 16.40 2.34 -13.71
CA LEU A 19 16.90 2.26 -12.34
C LEU A 19 18.39 2.65 -12.26
N GLU A 20 18.95 3.29 -13.30
CA GLU A 20 20.40 3.51 -13.43
C GLU A 20 21.01 4.16 -12.18
N GLY A 21 21.92 3.43 -11.52
CA GLY A 21 22.70 3.93 -10.39
C GLY A 21 21.96 3.94 -9.05
N GLN A 22 20.81 3.28 -8.97
CA GLN A 22 20.01 3.14 -7.75
C GLN A 22 20.19 1.76 -7.11
N GLU A 23 20.11 1.70 -5.79
CA GLU A 23 19.82 0.47 -5.06
C GLU A 23 18.30 0.42 -4.85
N VAL A 24 17.70 -0.75 -5.09
CA VAL A 24 16.26 -0.98 -4.87
C VAL A 24 16.15 -2.14 -3.89
N THR A 25 15.31 -1.99 -2.86
CA THR A 25 15.11 -3.02 -1.84
C THR A 25 13.73 -3.65 -2.01
N VAL A 26 13.72 -4.98 -2.09
CA VAL A 26 12.51 -5.79 -2.15
C VAL A 26 12.42 -6.64 -0.89
N GLU A 27 11.29 -6.58 -0.21
CA GLU A 27 10.98 -7.45 0.92
C GLU A 27 9.94 -8.49 0.52
N MET A 28 10.20 -9.73 0.91
CA MET A 28 9.34 -10.88 0.65
C MET A 28 8.94 -11.53 1.96
N VAL A 29 7.64 -11.70 2.21
CA VAL A 29 7.15 -12.57 3.28
C VAL A 29 6.94 -13.95 2.70
N VAL A 30 7.60 -14.94 3.27
CA VAL A 30 7.53 -16.33 2.80
C VAL A 30 6.98 -17.21 3.90
N GLN A 31 5.97 -18.00 3.56
CA GLN A 31 5.36 -18.99 4.43
C GLN A 31 5.89 -20.38 4.12
N ARG A 32 6.31 -21.10 5.15
CA ARG A 32 6.62 -22.53 5.02
C ARG A 32 5.36 -23.36 4.96
N VAL A 33 5.35 -24.36 4.10
CA VAL A 33 4.24 -25.33 4.12
C VAL A 33 4.38 -26.19 5.37
N SER A 34 3.32 -26.26 6.19
CA SER A 34 3.27 -27.14 7.35
C SER A 34 3.50 -28.58 6.88
N GLN A 35 4.55 -29.20 7.40
CA GLN A 35 4.80 -30.61 7.12
C GLN A 35 3.72 -31.39 7.86
N GLU A 36 2.69 -31.88 7.17
CA GLU A 36 1.97 -33.04 7.67
C GLU A 36 3.03 -34.09 8.02
N GLU A 37 3.08 -34.47 9.31
CA GLU A 37 3.96 -35.54 9.77
C GLU A 37 3.66 -36.81 8.92
N GLU A 38 4.48 -37.05 7.88
CA GLU A 38 4.59 -38.36 7.21
C GLU A 38 5.23 -39.39 8.18
N GLU A 39 4.80 -39.45 9.44
CA GLU A 39 5.14 -40.52 10.38
C GLU A 39 3.97 -40.82 11.34
N ASN A 40 2.73 -40.98 10.86
CA ASN A 40 1.71 -41.72 11.64
C ASN A 40 0.66 -42.45 10.78
N GLU A 41 1.11 -43.31 9.85
CA GLU A 41 0.30 -44.49 9.49
C GLU A 41 0.33 -45.49 10.67
N GLU A 42 -0.44 -45.22 11.73
CA GLU A 42 -1.02 -46.18 12.70
C GLU A 42 -1.46 -45.44 13.98
N ASN A 43 -2.58 -44.70 13.94
CA ASN A 43 -3.63 -44.78 14.97
C ASN A 43 -4.86 -43.96 14.54
N GLU A 44 -5.99 -44.65 14.43
CA GLU A 44 -7.31 -44.07 14.24
C GLU A 44 -7.81 -43.39 15.53
N GLU A 45 -8.63 -42.35 15.34
CA GLU A 45 -9.58 -41.73 16.28
C GLU A 45 -9.00 -40.77 17.35
N GLU A 46 -8.88 -39.48 17.00
CA GLU A 46 -9.39 -38.37 17.82
C GLU A 46 -9.69 -37.18 16.88
N GLU A 47 -10.98 -36.92 16.65
CA GLU A 47 -11.47 -35.66 16.08
C GLU A 47 -11.21 -34.56 17.11
N ASN A 48 -10.10 -33.84 16.97
CA ASN A 48 -9.96 -32.49 17.49
C ASN A 48 -10.10 -31.53 16.31
N GLU A 49 -10.85 -30.45 16.55
CA GLU A 49 -11.08 -29.36 15.63
C GLU A 49 -9.73 -28.87 15.09
N ASN A 50 -9.54 -28.94 13.77
CA ASN A 50 -8.34 -28.48 13.09
C ASN A 50 -8.20 -26.98 13.29
N GLU A 51 -7.41 -26.58 14.29
CA GLU A 51 -6.57 -25.40 14.13
C GLU A 51 -5.60 -25.75 12.99
N GLU A 52 -5.80 -25.16 11.81
CA GLU A 52 -4.76 -25.19 10.78
C GLU A 52 -3.51 -24.57 11.41
N GLU A 53 -2.51 -25.38 11.75
CA GLU A 53 -1.18 -24.88 12.07
C GLU A 53 -0.67 -24.15 10.81
N ARG A 54 -0.93 -22.85 10.76
CA ARG A 54 -0.39 -21.95 9.75
C ARG A 54 1.13 -22.03 9.88
N GLY A 55 1.80 -22.33 8.77
CA GLY A 55 3.25 -22.51 8.80
C GLY A 55 3.96 -21.20 9.09
N GLU A 56 5.13 -21.29 9.74
CA GLU A 56 5.98 -20.15 10.10
C GLU A 56 6.25 -19.25 8.89
N ARG A 57 5.97 -17.96 9.07
CA ARG A 57 6.30 -16.88 8.12
C ARG A 57 7.58 -16.17 8.55
N GLU A 58 8.45 -15.88 7.58
CA GLU A 58 9.59 -15.01 7.79
C GLU A 58 9.76 -14.02 6.63
N LYS A 59 10.38 -12.88 6.96
CA LYS A 59 10.75 -11.84 6.01
C LYS A 59 12.14 -12.09 5.41
N ILE A 60 12.26 -11.92 4.10
CA ILE A 60 13.51 -11.96 3.35
C ILE A 60 13.69 -10.61 2.66
N THR A 61 14.81 -9.94 2.94
CA THR A 61 15.13 -8.64 2.33
C THR A 61 16.21 -8.81 1.27
N VAL A 62 15.95 -8.29 0.07
CA VAL A 62 16.83 -8.40 -1.10
C VAL A 62 17.16 -7.01 -1.62
N THR A 63 18.44 -6.70 -1.74
CA THR A 63 18.92 -5.47 -2.37
C THR A 63 19.36 -5.76 -3.81
N LEU A 64 18.81 -5.01 -4.76
CA LEU A 64 19.06 -5.19 -6.20
C LEU A 64 20.23 -4.31 -6.66
N ASN A 65 20.99 -4.83 -7.63
CA ASN A 65 22.13 -4.13 -8.24
C ASN A 65 21.81 -3.78 -9.70
N SER A 66 21.12 -2.66 -9.90
CA SER A 66 20.77 -2.17 -11.24
C SER A 66 22.00 -1.68 -12.04
N ALA A 67 23.10 -1.33 -11.38
CA ALA A 67 24.31 -0.89 -12.06
C ALA A 67 25.03 -2.04 -12.80
N GLY A 68 24.96 -3.26 -12.26
CA GLY A 68 25.58 -4.45 -12.86
C GLY A 68 24.62 -5.31 -13.69
N ALA A 69 23.32 -5.21 -13.41
CA ALA A 69 22.29 -5.93 -14.16
C ALA A 69 21.01 -5.07 -14.37
N PRO A 70 21.09 -3.96 -15.12
CA PRO A 70 19.99 -3.00 -15.24
C PRO A 70 18.70 -3.60 -15.81
N VAL A 71 18.77 -4.35 -16.92
CA VAL A 71 17.57 -4.93 -17.55
C VAL A 71 16.97 -6.03 -16.68
N THR A 72 17.83 -6.83 -16.05
CA THR A 72 17.41 -7.95 -15.20
C THR A 72 16.76 -7.47 -13.91
N ALA A 73 17.38 -6.49 -13.24
CA ALA A 73 16.82 -5.85 -12.05
C ALA A 73 15.52 -5.12 -12.37
N ALA A 74 15.47 -4.33 -13.45
CA ALA A 74 14.26 -3.62 -13.84
C ALA A 74 13.09 -4.56 -14.18
N ASN A 75 13.35 -5.70 -14.84
CA ASN A 75 12.33 -6.72 -15.07
C ASN A 75 11.83 -7.34 -13.76
N PHE A 76 12.72 -7.60 -12.79
CA PHE A 76 12.30 -8.12 -11.50
C PHE A 76 11.44 -7.10 -10.73
N VAL A 77 11.86 -5.83 -10.69
CA VAL A 77 11.12 -4.71 -10.10
C VAL A 77 9.75 -4.55 -10.72
N ASP A 78 9.65 -4.52 -12.05
CA ASP A 78 8.36 -4.37 -12.74
C ASP A 78 7.40 -5.53 -12.43
N LEU A 79 7.92 -6.76 -12.29
CA LEU A 79 7.09 -7.90 -11.87
C LEU A 79 6.65 -7.79 -10.41
N VAL A 80 7.49 -7.27 -9.51
CA VAL A 80 7.12 -7.01 -8.12
C VAL A 80 6.04 -5.92 -8.05
N GLU A 81 6.17 -4.82 -8.80
CA GLU A 81 5.16 -3.74 -8.90
C GLU A 81 3.80 -4.24 -9.41
N GLN A 82 3.79 -5.31 -10.21
CA GLN A 82 2.59 -5.96 -10.71
C GLN A 82 2.04 -7.04 -9.76
N ASN A 83 2.57 -7.17 -8.54
CA ASN A 83 2.24 -8.22 -7.59
C ASN A 83 2.40 -9.64 -8.17
N PHE A 84 3.29 -9.80 -9.17
CA PHE A 84 3.40 -11.06 -9.91
C PHE A 84 3.96 -12.20 -9.06
N TYR A 85 4.74 -11.91 -8.02
CA TYR A 85 5.34 -12.95 -7.18
C TYR A 85 4.44 -13.42 -6.03
N ASP A 86 3.33 -12.73 -5.80
CA ASP A 86 2.39 -13.08 -4.73
C ASP A 86 1.78 -14.47 -4.96
N ALA A 87 1.73 -15.23 -3.86
CA ALA A 87 1.32 -16.64 -3.76
C ALA A 87 2.16 -17.66 -4.56
N LEU A 88 3.31 -17.28 -5.14
CA LEU A 88 4.13 -18.21 -5.91
C LEU A 88 4.96 -19.17 -5.05
N ALA A 89 4.96 -20.45 -5.44
CA ALA A 89 5.75 -21.48 -4.78
C ALA A 89 7.23 -21.51 -5.23
N PHE A 90 8.12 -21.78 -4.28
CA PHE A 90 9.42 -22.36 -4.56
C PHE A 90 9.23 -23.83 -4.97
N HIS A 91 9.79 -24.21 -6.11
CA HIS A 91 9.47 -25.49 -6.74
C HIS A 91 10.67 -26.38 -7.01
N ARG A 92 11.87 -25.88 -6.69
CA ARG A 92 13.09 -26.65 -6.84
C ARG A 92 14.06 -26.28 -5.75
N PHE A 93 14.45 -27.28 -4.98
CA PHE A 93 15.45 -27.15 -3.94
C PHE A 93 16.63 -28.09 -4.22
N VAL A 94 17.84 -27.54 -4.23
CA VAL A 94 19.07 -28.33 -4.33
C VAL A 94 20.01 -27.90 -3.22
N GLU A 95 20.11 -28.73 -2.18
CA GLU A 95 20.97 -28.50 -1.01
C GLU A 95 22.39 -28.12 -1.42
N GLY A 96 22.90 -27.01 -0.86
CA GLY A 96 24.23 -26.48 -1.15
C GLY A 96 24.41 -25.98 -2.59
N PHE A 97 23.32 -25.68 -3.30
CA PHE A 97 23.36 -25.13 -4.65
C PHE A 97 22.39 -23.95 -4.79
N VAL A 98 21.10 -24.21 -5.02
CA VAL A 98 20.09 -23.15 -5.21
C VAL A 98 18.72 -23.56 -4.70
N VAL A 99 17.90 -22.58 -4.39
CA VAL A 99 16.43 -22.69 -4.29
C VAL A 99 15.80 -21.78 -5.35
N GLN A 100 14.83 -22.30 -6.12
CA GLN A 100 14.28 -21.64 -7.30
C GLN A 100 12.75 -21.46 -7.19
N GLY A 101 12.28 -20.28 -7.58
CA GLY A 101 10.87 -19.87 -7.57
C GLY A 101 10.47 -19.07 -8.82
N GLY A 102 9.31 -18.42 -8.78
CA GLY A 102 8.86 -17.49 -9.83
C GLY A 102 8.20 -18.13 -11.07
N ASP A 103 7.78 -19.40 -11.00
CA ASP A 103 6.98 -20.02 -12.07
C ASP A 103 5.51 -19.58 -11.93
N PRO A 104 4.89 -18.96 -12.95
CA PRO A 104 3.51 -18.48 -12.88
C PRO A 104 2.49 -19.55 -12.52
N GLN A 105 2.74 -20.81 -12.88
CA GLN A 105 1.84 -21.93 -12.57
C GLN A 105 1.87 -22.30 -11.09
N GLY A 106 2.93 -21.92 -10.37
CA GLY A 106 3.09 -22.18 -8.94
C GLY A 106 2.15 -21.37 -8.05
N ARG A 107 1.39 -20.41 -8.62
CA ARG A 107 0.32 -19.70 -7.91
C ARG A 107 -0.81 -20.63 -7.51
N ASP A 108 -1.18 -21.56 -8.39
CA ASP A 108 -2.25 -22.53 -8.13
C ASP A 108 -1.76 -23.55 -7.09
N PRO A 109 -2.36 -23.61 -5.89
CA PRO A 109 -1.94 -24.51 -4.84
C PRO A 109 -2.15 -25.99 -5.19
N ASP A 110 -3.07 -26.29 -6.10
CA ASP A 110 -3.35 -27.64 -6.58
C ASP A 110 -2.40 -28.07 -7.72
N PHE A 111 -1.58 -27.16 -8.25
CA PHE A 111 -0.63 -27.47 -9.30
C PHE A 111 0.52 -28.31 -8.75
N LEU A 112 0.83 -29.42 -9.42
CA LEU A 112 1.87 -30.34 -8.97
C LEU A 112 3.25 -29.66 -9.03
N ILE A 113 3.91 -29.59 -7.88
CA ILE A 113 5.23 -28.97 -7.74
C ILE A 113 6.25 -29.57 -8.74
N GLU A 114 6.19 -30.88 -8.99
CA GLU A 114 7.10 -31.57 -9.92
C GLU A 114 6.94 -31.17 -11.40
N ASP A 115 5.82 -30.55 -11.77
CA ASP A 115 5.54 -30.09 -13.13
C ASP A 115 5.90 -28.60 -13.34
N LEU A 116 6.33 -27.90 -12.28
CA LEU A 116 6.79 -26.51 -12.33
C LEU A 116 8.20 -26.38 -12.92
N GLY A 117 8.58 -25.15 -13.25
CA GLY A 117 9.86 -24.79 -13.88
C GLY A 117 9.78 -24.69 -15.40
N SER A 118 8.59 -24.82 -15.99
CA SER A 118 8.35 -24.72 -17.43
C SER A 118 7.34 -23.64 -17.83
N GLY A 119 6.72 -23.01 -16.83
CA GLY A 119 5.77 -21.93 -17.02
C GLY A 119 6.43 -20.74 -17.69
N LYS A 120 5.72 -20.18 -18.68
CA LYS A 120 6.08 -18.93 -19.34
C LYS A 120 5.29 -17.81 -18.70
N PHE A 121 5.98 -16.77 -18.25
CA PHE A 121 5.31 -15.53 -17.90
C PHE A 121 4.74 -14.88 -19.15
N ILE A 122 3.48 -14.46 -19.04
CA ILE A 122 2.76 -13.68 -20.04
C ILE A 122 2.50 -12.34 -19.39
N ASP A 123 3.04 -11.30 -19.99
CA ASP A 123 2.88 -9.93 -19.54
C ASP A 123 1.41 -9.52 -19.64
N PRO A 124 0.75 -9.12 -18.54
CA PRO A 124 -0.65 -8.72 -18.54
C PRO A 124 -0.94 -7.50 -19.43
N ALA A 125 0.00 -6.56 -19.55
CA ALA A 125 -0.17 -5.35 -20.33
C ALA A 125 -0.08 -5.61 -21.84
N THR A 126 0.79 -6.54 -22.26
CA THR A 126 1.02 -6.83 -23.69
C THR A 126 0.33 -8.12 -24.17
N GLU A 127 -0.19 -8.94 -23.26
CA GLU A 127 -0.72 -10.29 -23.51
C GLU A 127 0.28 -11.21 -24.23
N ALA A 128 1.58 -10.96 -24.09
CA ALA A 128 2.64 -11.66 -24.80
C ALA A 128 3.70 -12.23 -23.84
N PRO A 129 4.43 -13.30 -24.23
CA PRO A 129 5.58 -13.74 -23.46
C PRO A 129 6.64 -12.64 -23.40
N ARG A 130 7.12 -12.32 -22.20
CA ARG A 130 8.24 -11.41 -22.00
C ARG A 130 9.51 -12.22 -21.78
N GLU A 131 10.55 -11.97 -22.57
CA GLU A 131 11.87 -12.61 -22.45
C GLU A 131 12.95 -11.52 -22.41
N ILE A 132 13.89 -11.63 -21.46
CA ILE A 132 14.99 -10.69 -21.28
C ILE A 132 16.33 -11.32 -21.68
N PRO A 133 17.31 -10.52 -22.15
CA PRO A 133 18.63 -11.02 -22.53
C PRO A 133 19.43 -11.51 -21.32
N LEU A 134 20.40 -12.39 -21.56
CA LEU A 134 21.46 -12.65 -20.58
C LEU A 134 22.28 -11.38 -20.44
N GLU A 135 22.39 -10.88 -19.22
CA GLU A 135 23.07 -9.65 -18.88
C GLU A 135 24.18 -9.93 -17.88
N ILE A 136 25.42 -9.55 -18.23
CA ILE A 136 26.60 -9.77 -17.39
C ILE A 136 27.49 -8.53 -17.41
N GLN A 137 27.86 -8.05 -16.23
CA GLN A 137 28.89 -7.03 -16.08
C GLN A 137 30.29 -7.65 -16.01
N VAL A 138 31.17 -7.20 -16.90
CA VAL A 138 32.56 -7.65 -16.96
C VAL A 138 33.40 -6.91 -15.91
N ALA A 139 33.97 -7.62 -14.92
CA ALA A 139 34.69 -6.98 -13.80
C ALA A 139 35.88 -6.10 -14.22
N GLU A 140 36.60 -6.48 -15.30
CA GLU A 140 37.77 -5.70 -15.72
C GLU A 140 37.40 -4.33 -16.31
N THR A 141 36.23 -4.22 -16.95
CA THR A 141 35.82 -3.02 -17.69
C THR A 141 34.66 -2.28 -17.04
N GLY A 142 33.87 -2.93 -16.19
CA GLY A 142 32.58 -2.44 -15.70
C GLY A 142 31.49 -2.40 -16.77
N GLU A 143 31.76 -2.93 -17.97
CA GLU A 143 30.83 -2.91 -19.10
C GLU A 143 29.80 -4.05 -18.96
N VAL A 144 28.52 -3.72 -19.14
CA VAL A 144 27.44 -4.69 -19.23
C VAL A 144 27.34 -5.21 -20.66
N VAL A 145 27.41 -6.53 -20.82
CA VAL A 145 27.24 -7.21 -22.11
C VAL A 145 25.95 -8.01 -22.15
N TYR A 146 25.34 -8.06 -23.33
CA TYR A 146 24.05 -8.70 -23.56
C TYR A 146 24.15 -9.89 -24.50
N ASN A 147 23.43 -10.98 -24.17
CA ASN A 147 23.36 -12.20 -24.98
C ASN A 147 24.74 -12.79 -25.32
N GLU A 148 25.70 -12.64 -24.41
CA GLU A 148 27.04 -13.19 -24.52
C GLU A 148 27.44 -13.86 -23.20
N VAL A 149 28.05 -15.04 -23.30
CA VAL A 149 28.67 -15.71 -22.15
C VAL A 149 30.03 -15.10 -21.92
N VAL A 150 30.28 -14.63 -20.70
CA VAL A 150 31.57 -14.05 -20.29
C VAL A 150 32.41 -15.13 -19.62
N ALA A 151 33.73 -15.06 -19.78
CA ALA A 151 34.63 -15.89 -18.99
C ALA A 151 35.12 -15.07 -17.80
N ASP A 152 35.18 -15.67 -16.61
CA ASP A 152 35.56 -15.02 -15.36
C ASP A 152 36.85 -14.19 -15.47
N PRO A 153 36.90 -13.01 -14.81
CA PRO A 153 36.00 -12.55 -13.73
C PRO A 153 34.80 -11.70 -14.20
N VAL A 154 33.64 -11.94 -13.58
CA VAL A 154 32.43 -11.09 -13.62
C VAL A 154 32.35 -10.19 -12.39
N GLU A 155 31.66 -9.06 -12.48
CA GLU A 155 31.50 -8.15 -11.33
C GLU A 155 30.52 -8.73 -10.30
N LEU A 156 29.36 -9.20 -10.76
CA LEU A 156 28.37 -9.87 -9.94
C LEU A 156 28.57 -11.39 -10.04
N SER A 157 29.14 -11.98 -9.00
CA SER A 157 29.50 -13.41 -8.93
C SER A 157 28.45 -14.21 -8.14
N HIS A 158 28.30 -15.50 -8.45
CA HIS A 158 27.44 -16.43 -7.72
C HIS A 158 28.06 -16.86 -6.37
N GLU A 159 28.32 -15.87 -5.51
CA GLU A 159 28.63 -16.07 -4.11
C GLU A 159 27.38 -16.54 -3.34
N THR A 160 27.56 -17.04 -2.11
CA THR A 160 26.43 -17.44 -1.27
C THR A 160 25.50 -16.25 -0.99
N GLY A 161 24.18 -16.45 -1.10
CA GLY A 161 23.19 -15.43 -0.75
C GLY A 161 22.83 -14.45 -1.86
N VAL A 162 23.31 -14.64 -3.09
CA VAL A 162 22.89 -13.82 -4.24
C VAL A 162 21.60 -14.33 -4.88
N ILE A 163 20.84 -13.42 -5.49
CA ILE A 163 19.69 -13.72 -6.35
C ILE A 163 20.09 -13.59 -7.83
N ALA A 164 19.63 -14.54 -8.65
CA ALA A 164 19.94 -14.59 -10.08
C ALA A 164 18.74 -15.10 -10.91
N MET A 165 18.67 -14.70 -12.17
CA MET A 165 17.56 -15.09 -13.04
C MET A 165 17.77 -16.48 -13.64
N ALA A 166 16.75 -17.31 -13.51
CA ALA A 166 16.70 -18.60 -14.18
C ALA A 166 16.41 -18.41 -15.68
N ARG A 167 16.95 -19.32 -16.50
CA ARG A 167 16.72 -19.32 -17.94
C ARG A 167 16.86 -20.71 -18.53
N SER A 168 16.38 -20.86 -19.76
CA SER A 168 16.67 -22.04 -20.56
C SER A 168 18.11 -21.97 -21.13
N GLN A 169 18.48 -22.90 -22.01
CA GLN A 169 19.80 -22.88 -22.66
C GLN A 169 20.03 -21.66 -23.56
N ALA A 170 18.96 -21.09 -24.13
CA ALA A 170 19.04 -19.87 -24.93
C ALA A 170 19.31 -18.66 -24.02
N LEU A 171 20.11 -17.72 -24.51
CA LEU A 171 20.62 -16.60 -23.72
C LEU A 171 19.53 -15.55 -23.44
N ASP A 172 18.53 -15.47 -24.31
CA ASP A 172 17.41 -14.54 -24.33
C ASP A 172 16.12 -15.21 -23.87
N THR A 173 16.15 -15.95 -22.76
CA THR A 173 14.97 -16.69 -22.25
C THR A 173 14.74 -16.56 -20.75
N ALA A 174 15.49 -15.69 -20.07
CA ALA A 174 15.11 -15.29 -18.73
C ALA A 174 13.78 -14.52 -18.80
N SER A 175 12.97 -14.62 -17.74
CA SER A 175 11.62 -14.04 -17.73
C SER A 175 11.20 -13.75 -16.29
N SER A 176 10.42 -14.61 -15.62
CA SER A 176 9.98 -14.42 -14.24
C SER A 176 10.66 -15.34 -13.21
N GLN A 177 11.25 -16.44 -13.64
CA GLN A 177 11.84 -17.40 -12.71
C GLN A 177 13.20 -16.93 -12.22
N PHE A 178 13.45 -17.04 -10.92
CA PHE A 178 14.69 -16.66 -10.26
C PHE A 178 15.13 -17.75 -9.28
N TYR A 179 16.37 -17.65 -8.80
CA TYR A 179 16.88 -18.51 -7.74
C TYR A 179 17.80 -17.76 -6.78
N PHE A 180 17.80 -18.20 -5.52
CA PHE A 180 18.81 -17.84 -4.54
C PHE A 180 19.92 -18.89 -4.51
N THR A 181 21.14 -18.44 -4.33
CA THR A 181 22.31 -19.31 -4.15
C THR A 181 22.47 -19.70 -2.68
N LEU A 182 22.61 -21.01 -2.42
CA LEU A 182 22.77 -21.55 -1.07
C LEU A 182 24.23 -21.81 -0.68
N ASP A 183 25.14 -21.79 -1.65
CA ASP A 183 26.60 -21.91 -1.46
C ASP A 183 27.31 -21.12 -2.56
N ASN A 184 28.62 -20.92 -2.42
CA ASN A 184 29.42 -20.29 -3.46
C ASN A 184 29.58 -21.24 -4.65
N ILE A 185 28.94 -20.90 -5.76
CA ILE A 185 28.88 -21.69 -6.98
C ILE A 185 29.39 -20.91 -8.20
N ALA A 186 30.20 -19.87 -7.97
CA ALA A 186 30.83 -19.03 -8.98
C ALA A 186 31.49 -19.85 -10.10
N ASP A 187 32.30 -20.86 -9.74
CA ASP A 187 32.99 -21.76 -10.66
C ASP A 187 32.04 -22.52 -11.64
N GLN A 188 30.74 -22.54 -11.36
CA GLN A 188 29.73 -23.29 -12.13
C GLN A 188 28.85 -22.39 -13.00
N LEU A 189 28.48 -21.19 -12.52
CA LEU A 189 27.44 -20.36 -13.12
C LEU A 189 27.91 -18.98 -13.57
N ASP A 190 29.05 -18.49 -13.10
CA ASP A 190 29.55 -17.17 -13.48
C ASP A 190 29.72 -17.04 -14.99
N GLY A 191 29.38 -15.84 -15.47
CA GLY A 191 29.40 -15.52 -16.89
C GLY A 191 28.36 -16.26 -17.74
N SER A 192 27.49 -17.08 -17.13
CA SER A 192 26.44 -17.83 -17.83
C SER A 192 25.02 -17.52 -17.36
N TYR A 193 24.87 -16.94 -16.18
CA TYR A 193 23.58 -16.48 -15.62
C TYR A 193 23.75 -15.07 -15.07
N SER A 194 22.65 -14.32 -15.03
CA SER A 194 22.65 -12.94 -14.55
C SER A 194 22.32 -12.92 -13.06
N VAL A 195 23.32 -12.58 -12.24
CA VAL A 195 23.14 -12.17 -10.85
C VAL A 195 22.70 -10.72 -10.87
N PHE A 196 21.68 -10.37 -10.09
CA PHE A 196 21.10 -9.03 -10.12
C PHE A 196 20.80 -8.45 -8.73
N GLY A 197 21.19 -9.13 -7.66
CA GLY A 197 21.05 -8.64 -6.29
C GLY A 197 21.57 -9.63 -5.25
N GLU A 198 21.37 -9.30 -3.98
CA GLU A 198 21.76 -10.13 -2.83
C GLU A 198 20.74 -10.08 -1.70
N VAL A 199 20.67 -11.17 -0.93
CA VAL A 199 19.88 -11.26 0.30
C VAL A 199 20.66 -10.55 1.40
N THR A 200 20.11 -9.44 1.90
CA THR A 200 20.71 -8.62 2.95
C THR A 200 20.17 -8.95 4.35
N ASP A 201 18.97 -9.51 4.43
CA ASP A 201 18.39 -10.07 5.66
C ASP A 201 17.54 -11.33 5.38
N GLY A 202 17.40 -12.21 6.38
CA GLY A 202 16.62 -13.46 6.25
C GLY A 202 17.34 -14.62 5.53
N PHE A 203 18.66 -14.55 5.33
CA PHE A 203 19.38 -15.61 4.60
C PHE A 203 19.41 -16.99 5.31
N ASP A 204 19.34 -17.01 6.65
CA ASP A 204 19.23 -18.28 7.38
C ASP A 204 17.92 -19.00 7.03
N PHE A 205 16.83 -18.27 6.89
CA PHE A 205 15.55 -18.80 6.42
C PHE A 205 15.59 -19.27 4.97
N VAL A 206 16.25 -18.50 4.07
CA VAL A 206 16.47 -18.91 2.67
C VAL A 206 17.14 -20.28 2.56
N GLN A 207 18.07 -20.61 3.46
CA GLN A 207 18.73 -21.93 3.49
C GLN A 207 17.79 -23.07 3.92
N ASP A 208 16.78 -22.74 4.71
CA ASP A 208 15.80 -23.69 5.22
C ASP A 208 14.57 -23.86 4.34
N LEU A 209 14.41 -23.00 3.32
CA LEU A 209 13.37 -23.16 2.31
C LEU A 209 13.38 -24.55 1.67
N ARG A 210 12.18 -25.00 1.30
CA ARG A 210 11.89 -26.29 0.67
C ARG A 210 10.98 -26.10 -0.54
N GLU A 211 10.79 -27.18 -1.27
CA GLU A 211 9.80 -27.22 -2.34
C GLU A 211 8.39 -27.15 -1.73
N GLY A 212 7.57 -26.22 -2.23
CA GLY A 212 6.22 -25.98 -1.74
C GLY A 212 6.07 -24.68 -0.95
N ASP A 213 7.13 -24.20 -0.29
CA ASP A 213 7.12 -22.92 0.43
C ASP A 213 6.71 -21.78 -0.51
N ARG A 214 5.97 -20.79 0.01
CA ARG A 214 5.28 -19.80 -0.81
C ARG A 214 5.67 -18.39 -0.43
N ILE A 215 5.93 -17.57 -1.45
CA ILE A 215 5.99 -16.12 -1.31
C ILE A 215 4.55 -15.66 -1.14
N LEU A 216 4.20 -15.13 0.03
CA LEU A 216 2.87 -14.57 0.27
C LEU A 216 2.74 -13.22 -0.42
N VAL A 217 3.71 -12.33 -0.13
CA VAL A 217 3.82 -11.01 -0.74
C VAL A 217 5.28 -10.70 -1.06
N ALA A 218 5.50 -9.98 -2.15
CA ALA A 218 6.77 -9.33 -2.47
C ALA A 218 6.51 -7.84 -2.75
N ARG A 219 7.20 -6.93 -2.07
CA ARG A 219 7.00 -5.49 -2.23
C ARG A 219 8.31 -4.74 -2.31
N ILE A 220 8.34 -3.63 -3.06
CA ILE A 220 9.48 -2.71 -3.10
C ILE A 220 9.31 -1.70 -1.98
N VAL A 221 10.23 -1.71 -1.03
CA VAL A 221 10.17 -0.86 0.18
C VAL A 221 11.20 0.27 0.17
N ASP A 222 12.09 0.29 -0.83
CA ASP A 222 13.06 1.37 -1.05
C ASP A 222 13.51 1.39 -2.51
N GLY A 223 13.79 2.58 -3.04
CA GLY A 223 14.19 2.82 -4.44
C GLY A 223 13.27 3.81 -5.18
N ASP A 224 13.80 4.43 -6.24
CA ASP A 224 13.07 5.38 -7.09
C ASP A 224 12.66 4.72 -8.42
N ILE A 225 11.40 4.30 -8.46
CA ILE A 225 10.83 3.56 -9.57
C ILE A 225 10.23 4.56 -10.57
N SER A 226 10.98 4.85 -11.63
CA SER A 226 10.61 5.84 -12.65
C SER A 226 9.31 5.57 -13.42
N SER A 227 8.77 4.35 -13.36
CA SER A 227 7.45 4.02 -13.93
C SER A 227 6.28 4.45 -13.03
N ARG A 228 6.53 4.80 -11.77
CA ARG A 228 5.51 5.37 -10.87
C ARG A 228 5.26 6.82 -11.27
N THR A 229 4.12 7.04 -11.91
CA THR A 229 3.69 8.38 -12.33
C THR A 229 2.26 8.63 -11.87
N SER A 230 1.99 9.84 -11.38
CA SER A 230 0.67 10.26 -10.95
C SER A 230 0.33 11.66 -11.47
N GLU A 231 -0.91 11.84 -11.91
CA GLU A 231 -1.53 13.13 -12.21
C GLU A 231 -1.92 13.89 -10.92
N ILE A 232 -2.06 13.14 -9.82
CA ILE A 232 -2.34 13.63 -8.46
C ILE A 232 -1.03 14.01 -7.79
N ALA A 233 -0.17 13.05 -7.46
CA ALA A 233 1.14 13.32 -6.87
C ALA A 233 2.18 13.59 -7.97
N ASN A 234 2.32 14.86 -8.38
CA ASN A 234 3.25 15.25 -9.44
C ASN A 234 4.72 15.34 -8.96
N ASP A 235 4.96 15.20 -7.67
CA ASP A 235 6.30 15.06 -7.10
C ASP A 235 6.67 13.57 -7.07
N SER A 236 7.66 13.19 -7.89
CA SER A 236 8.07 11.79 -8.06
C SER A 236 8.78 11.24 -6.84
N ASP A 237 9.50 12.10 -6.10
CA ASP A 237 10.24 11.67 -4.91
C ASP A 237 9.22 11.34 -3.82
N LEU A 238 8.25 12.26 -3.61
CA LEU A 238 7.11 12.05 -2.72
C LEU A 238 6.31 10.78 -3.07
N LEU A 239 5.99 10.58 -4.35
CA LEU A 239 5.23 9.42 -4.79
C LEU A 239 6.01 8.13 -4.51
N ASN A 240 7.32 8.09 -4.75
CA ASN A 240 8.12 6.90 -4.47
C ASN A 240 8.21 6.60 -2.98
N ASP A 241 8.53 7.61 -2.18
CA ASP A 241 8.61 7.49 -0.72
C ASP A 241 7.29 6.96 -0.16
N TRP A 242 6.17 7.47 -0.66
CA TRP A 242 4.84 7.03 -0.26
C TRP A 242 4.56 5.57 -0.59
N VAL A 243 4.78 5.17 -1.83
CA VAL A 243 4.53 3.79 -2.26
C VAL A 243 5.42 2.80 -1.53
N ASN A 244 6.68 3.20 -1.28
CA ASN A 244 7.64 2.39 -0.54
C ASN A 244 7.20 2.16 0.92
N ALA A 245 6.69 3.19 1.58
CA ALA A 245 6.22 3.07 2.96
C ALA A 245 4.92 2.25 3.07
N ASP A 246 3.94 2.46 2.17
CA ASP A 246 2.73 1.61 2.09
C ASP A 246 3.10 0.12 1.89
N ASN A 247 4.08 -0.13 1.04
CA ASN A 247 4.63 -1.46 0.81
C ASN A 247 5.28 -2.09 2.04
N GLU A 248 6.04 -1.31 2.82
CA GLU A 248 6.65 -1.77 4.08
C GLU A 248 5.58 -2.18 5.09
N VAL A 249 4.49 -1.42 5.17
CA VAL A 249 3.39 -1.76 6.08
C VAL A 249 2.67 -3.03 5.63
N LYS A 250 2.39 -3.17 4.33
CA LYS A 250 1.79 -4.39 3.77
C LYS A 250 2.62 -5.64 4.05
N VAL A 251 3.95 -5.54 3.92
CA VAL A 251 4.87 -6.62 4.27
C VAL A 251 4.74 -7.00 5.74
N SER A 252 4.69 -6.00 6.60
CA SER A 252 4.69 -6.20 8.04
C SER A 252 3.37 -6.75 8.57
N TYR A 253 2.25 -6.26 8.05
CA TYR A 253 0.92 -6.80 8.35
C TYR A 253 0.81 -8.30 7.97
N VAL A 254 1.32 -8.69 6.80
CA VAL A 254 1.31 -10.11 6.39
C VAL A 254 2.21 -10.98 7.28
N LEU A 255 3.27 -10.39 7.85
CA LEU A 255 4.17 -11.05 8.79
C LEU A 255 3.54 -11.22 10.18
N SER A 256 2.80 -10.23 10.69
CA SER A 256 2.20 -10.24 12.04
C SER A 256 0.97 -11.14 12.18
N MET A 257 0.30 -11.49 11.08
CA MET A 257 -0.86 -12.41 11.03
C MET A 257 -0.66 -13.82 11.64
N ASP A 258 0.54 -14.17 12.13
CA ASP A 258 0.79 -15.41 12.89
C ASP A 258 0.74 -15.20 14.43
N GLU A 259 0.86 -13.95 14.93
CA GLU A 259 1.01 -13.67 16.36
C GLU A 259 -0.29 -13.79 17.18
N ASP A 260 -1.46 -13.77 16.54
CA ASP A 260 -2.78 -13.84 17.21
C ASP A 260 -3.18 -15.23 17.75
N THR A 261 -2.25 -16.19 17.82
CA THR A 261 -2.53 -17.51 18.43
C THR A 261 -1.98 -17.69 19.84
N GLU A 262 -1.28 -16.70 20.40
CA GLU A 262 -0.91 -16.71 21.82
C GLU A 262 -1.48 -15.50 22.56
N ASN A 263 -2.71 -15.62 23.10
CA ASN A 263 -3.03 -15.38 24.53
C ASN A 263 -4.46 -14.85 24.80
N GLU A 264 -5.48 -15.73 24.75
CA GLU A 264 -6.67 -15.58 25.62
C GLU A 264 -7.00 -16.90 26.33
N ASN A 265 -6.13 -17.26 27.29
CA ASN A 265 -6.51 -18.16 28.38
C ASN A 265 -6.25 -17.45 29.72
N ASP A 266 -6.98 -16.37 29.99
CA ASP A 266 -7.26 -15.98 31.38
C ASP A 266 -8.77 -15.80 31.58
N ASP A 267 -9.38 -16.88 32.08
CA ASP A 267 -10.73 -16.92 32.63
C ASP A 267 -10.98 -15.73 33.58
N SER A 268 -11.83 -14.76 33.21
CA SER A 268 -12.99 -14.42 34.04
C SER A 268 -14.05 -13.53 33.38
N ASP A 269 -15.21 -14.15 33.15
CA ASP A 269 -16.55 -13.59 33.31
C ASP A 269 -17.05 -12.49 32.32
N ALA A 270 -17.66 -13.00 31.25
CA ALA A 270 -19.09 -12.84 30.92
C ALA A 270 -19.56 -11.72 29.95
N ASN A 271 -19.73 -12.15 28.68
CA ASN A 271 -21.03 -12.31 27.99
C ASN A 271 -21.68 -11.08 27.30
N SER A 272 -21.39 -10.89 26.00
CA SER A 272 -22.32 -10.77 24.85
C SER A 272 -21.58 -10.12 23.67
N ALA A 273 -21.59 -10.53 22.41
CA ALA A 273 -22.37 -11.49 21.61
C ALA A 273 -21.48 -11.90 20.42
N GLN A 274 -21.25 -13.20 20.17
CA GLN A 274 -21.82 -13.97 19.05
C GLN A 274 -21.87 -13.29 17.67
N ASP A 275 -21.08 -13.89 16.78
CA ASP A 275 -21.26 -14.09 15.32
C ASP A 275 -21.23 -12.83 14.44
N ASP A 276 -20.12 -12.59 13.73
CA ASP A 276 -19.92 -13.10 12.37
C ASP A 276 -18.45 -12.93 11.95
N ILE A 277 -17.76 -14.06 11.72
CA ILE A 277 -16.47 -14.10 11.04
C ILE A 277 -16.75 -13.78 9.57
N VAL A 278 -16.30 -12.62 9.10
CA VAL A 278 -16.19 -12.36 7.67
C VAL A 278 -14.77 -12.74 7.26
N GLU A 279 -14.66 -13.85 6.53
CA GLU A 279 -13.46 -14.15 5.72
C GLU A 279 -13.22 -12.93 4.80
N THR A 280 -12.27 -12.08 5.14
CA THR A 280 -11.74 -11.08 4.22
C THR A 280 -10.87 -11.80 3.21
N SER A 281 -11.48 -12.13 2.06
CA SER A 281 -10.80 -12.58 0.86
C SER A 281 -9.95 -11.45 0.29
N ILE A 282 -8.79 -11.18 0.90
CA ILE A 282 -7.71 -10.42 0.27
C ILE A 282 -6.86 -11.46 -0.45
N LEU A 283 -7.23 -11.80 -1.68
CA LEU A 283 -6.42 -12.47 -2.72
C LEU A 283 -7.41 -12.97 -3.77
N ASP A 284 -7.61 -12.17 -4.82
CA ASP A 284 -7.86 -12.58 -6.21
C ASP A 284 -8.68 -11.51 -6.93
N ASP A 285 -8.03 -10.71 -7.78
CA ASP A 285 -8.74 -10.22 -8.97
C ASP A 285 -7.86 -10.28 -10.23
N PRO A 286 -8.16 -11.22 -11.14
CA PRO A 286 -7.83 -11.05 -12.55
C PRO A 286 -9.11 -11.18 -13.41
N ILE A 287 -9.76 -10.06 -13.74
CA ILE A 287 -10.85 -10.09 -14.74
C ILE A 287 -10.28 -10.12 -16.16
N LEU A 288 -10.35 -11.30 -16.80
CA LEU A 288 -10.28 -11.42 -18.27
C LEU A 288 -11.55 -12.08 -18.85
N ALA A 289 -12.33 -11.21 -19.48
CA ALA A 289 -13.12 -11.41 -20.71
C ALA A 289 -14.19 -12.51 -20.85
N SER A 290 -15.43 -12.01 -20.90
CA SER A 290 -16.36 -12.13 -22.04
C SER A 290 -17.21 -13.40 -22.23
N GLN A 291 -18.50 -13.13 -22.48
CA GLN A 291 -19.46 -13.79 -23.40
C GLN A 291 -20.67 -14.56 -22.82
N ILE A 292 -21.85 -13.93 -23.04
CA ILE A 292 -23.12 -14.49 -23.59
C ILE A 292 -23.92 -15.39 -22.60
N THR A 293 -25.17 -15.12 -22.18
CA THR A 293 -26.40 -15.01 -22.99
C THR A 293 -27.63 -14.57 -22.15
N GLN A 294 -28.38 -13.64 -22.72
CA GLN A 294 -29.83 -13.35 -22.64
C GLN A 294 -30.83 -14.42 -22.13
N THR A 295 -31.71 -14.00 -21.19
CA THR A 295 -33.16 -14.34 -21.04
C THR A 295 -33.76 -13.33 -20.04
N ILE A 296 -34.55 -12.31 -20.38
CA ILE A 296 -35.96 -12.20 -20.86
C ILE A 296 -37.02 -12.74 -19.88
N ASP A 297 -37.96 -11.82 -19.55
CA ASP A 297 -39.34 -11.95 -19.02
C ASP A 297 -39.47 -12.33 -17.53
N GLU A 298 -40.39 -11.80 -16.71
CA GLU A 298 -41.63 -11.01 -16.84
C GLU A 298 -41.98 -10.63 -15.37
N GLU A 299 -42.31 -9.39 -14.99
CA GLU A 299 -43.67 -8.81 -14.96
C GLU A 299 -44.24 -8.64 -13.51
N VAL A 300 -45.02 -7.56 -13.35
CA VAL A 300 -46.14 -7.33 -12.40
C VAL A 300 -45.92 -6.42 -11.17
N GLU A 301 -46.25 -5.15 -11.40
CA GLU A 301 -47.31 -4.30 -10.77
C GLU A 301 -47.54 -4.25 -9.25
N GLY A 302 -47.79 -3.00 -8.78
CA GLY A 302 -48.80 -2.66 -7.78
C GLY A 302 -48.31 -1.63 -6.76
N GLU A 303 -48.40 -0.32 -7.00
CA GLU A 303 -49.54 0.58 -6.70
C GLU A 303 -49.82 0.84 -5.20
N GLY A 304 -49.91 2.15 -4.85
CA GLY A 304 -50.66 2.71 -3.72
C GLY A 304 -49.81 3.65 -2.85
N GLU A 305 -49.91 4.98 -3.00
CA GLU A 305 -50.89 5.87 -2.33
C GLU A 305 -50.62 5.94 -0.81
N GLU A 306 -50.53 7.07 -0.09
CA GLU A 306 -51.10 8.42 -0.23
C GLU A 306 -50.50 9.28 0.93
N GLU A 307 -50.38 10.60 0.71
CA GLU A 307 -50.67 11.73 1.63
C GLU A 307 -49.98 11.83 3.02
N ALA A 308 -49.71 12.99 3.62
CA ALA A 308 -49.67 14.42 3.32
C ALA A 308 -49.41 15.13 4.68
N GLU A 309 -49.09 16.43 4.63
CA GLU A 309 -49.36 17.43 5.70
C GLU A 309 -48.45 17.39 6.95
N GLU A 310 -48.00 18.50 7.57
CA GLU A 310 -48.01 19.95 7.31
C GLU A 310 -47.31 20.61 8.53
N GLU A 311 -46.69 21.78 8.33
CA GLU A 311 -46.52 22.90 9.29
C GLU A 311 -45.54 22.74 10.48
N ALA A 312 -44.82 23.76 10.97
CA ALA A 312 -44.51 25.15 10.60
C ALA A 312 -43.64 25.74 11.74
N GLU A 313 -42.81 26.74 11.41
CA GLU A 313 -42.46 27.93 12.24
C GLU A 313 -41.75 27.70 13.62
N GLU A 314 -40.82 28.51 14.14
CA GLU A 314 -40.46 29.91 13.94
C GLU A 314 -39.16 30.21 14.74
N ASN A 315 -38.24 30.97 14.12
CA ASN A 315 -37.61 32.21 14.62
C ASN A 315 -36.51 32.30 15.71
N SER A 316 -35.62 33.24 15.38
CA SER A 316 -34.85 34.22 16.18
C SER A 316 -33.62 33.75 16.95
N GLU A 317 -32.53 34.51 17.09
CA GLU A 317 -31.87 35.70 16.49
C GLU A 317 -30.83 36.11 17.55
N SER A 318 -29.79 36.84 17.13
CA SER A 318 -28.93 37.77 17.91
C SER A 318 -27.92 37.20 18.90
N GLU A 319 -26.74 37.79 19.14
CA GLU A 319 -25.79 38.73 18.48
C GLU A 319 -24.75 39.06 19.59
N ASP A 320 -23.65 39.69 19.18
CA ASP A 320 -22.68 40.49 19.96
C ASP A 320 -21.54 39.73 20.69
N GLU A 321 -20.30 39.79 20.17
CA GLU A 321 -19.31 40.89 20.30
C GLU A 321 -18.82 41.12 21.74
N ASP A 322 -17.52 40.93 22.02
CA ASP A 322 -16.61 42.08 22.24
C ASP A 322 -15.13 41.66 22.44
N GLU A 323 -14.27 42.56 21.98
CA GLU A 323 -12.81 42.47 21.85
C GLU A 323 -12.01 42.61 23.16
N GLY A 324 -10.78 42.08 23.14
CA GLY A 324 -9.55 42.83 23.44
C GLY A 324 -9.16 43.11 24.90
N ASP A 325 -7.90 42.78 25.27
CA ASP A 325 -6.82 43.78 25.33
C ASP A 325 -5.49 43.12 25.75
N GLU A 326 -4.43 43.52 25.05
CA GLU A 326 -3.04 43.17 25.32
C GLU A 326 -2.52 43.88 26.58
N ILE A 327 -1.58 43.26 27.32
CA ILE A 327 -0.47 44.03 27.91
C ILE A 327 0.77 43.17 28.14
N ALA A 328 1.85 43.59 27.50
CA ALA A 328 3.20 43.09 27.64
C ALA A 328 3.91 43.56 28.93
N SER A 329 4.95 42.80 29.28
CA SER A 329 6.28 43.22 29.76
C SER A 329 6.71 42.79 31.18
N ALA A 330 7.68 41.86 31.17
CA ALA A 330 9.06 42.04 31.64
C ALA A 330 9.43 41.86 33.13
N VAL A 331 10.40 40.92 33.33
CA VAL A 331 11.57 40.96 34.24
C VAL A 331 11.29 40.47 35.68
N ASP A 332 11.92 39.41 36.21
CA ASP A 332 13.33 39.26 36.61
C ASP A 332 13.58 37.81 37.10
N GLU A 333 14.86 37.41 37.09
CA GLU A 333 15.44 36.16 37.57
C GLU A 333 15.32 35.99 39.12
N ASP A 334 15.13 34.77 39.61
CA ASP A 334 16.04 34.10 40.59
C ASP A 334 15.41 32.89 41.30
N GLU A 335 16.33 31.96 41.58
CA GLU A 335 16.31 30.60 42.13
C GLU A 335 15.47 30.29 43.41
N ASP A 336 15.02 29.03 43.44
CA ASP A 336 14.93 28.09 44.56
C ASP A 336 14.36 28.51 45.92
N SER A 337 13.21 27.94 46.29
CA SER A 337 13.15 26.85 47.30
C SER A 337 11.70 26.48 47.69
N GLU A 338 11.51 25.16 47.71
CA GLU A 338 10.48 24.32 48.33
C GLU A 338 9.50 24.95 49.35
N GLU A 339 8.21 24.81 49.06
CA GLU A 339 7.17 24.14 49.87
C GLU A 339 5.80 24.76 49.56
N ALA A 340 4.97 24.08 48.77
CA ALA A 340 3.52 24.20 48.92
C ALA A 340 2.79 23.01 48.26
N THR A 341 2.10 22.27 49.12
CA THR A 341 0.76 21.69 48.91
C THR A 341 0.61 20.60 47.86
N GLU A 342 0.53 19.36 48.36
CA GLU A 342 -0.24 18.26 47.76
C GLU A 342 -1.63 18.77 47.33
N VAL A 343 -1.79 18.97 46.03
CA VAL A 343 -3.08 18.83 45.37
C VAL A 343 -3.02 17.41 44.80
N ALA A 344 -4.00 16.59 45.14
CA ALA A 344 -4.17 15.28 44.54
C ALA A 344 -4.33 15.47 43.04
N GLU A 345 -3.28 15.13 42.29
CA GLU A 345 -3.42 14.82 40.88
C GLU A 345 -4.23 13.53 40.82
N ASN A 346 -5.39 13.61 40.16
CA ASN A 346 -6.05 12.42 39.67
C ASN A 346 -5.14 11.91 38.55
N ASP A 347 -4.31 10.93 38.92
CA ASP A 347 -3.40 10.20 38.05
C ASP A 347 -4.23 9.15 37.27
N ASP A 348 -5.14 9.64 36.43
CA ASP A 348 -5.91 8.86 35.45
C ASP A 348 -5.51 9.30 34.02
N SER A 349 -4.23 9.64 33.77
CA SER A 349 -3.70 9.58 32.41
C SER A 349 -3.10 8.20 32.24
N GLU A 350 -3.95 7.22 31.89
CA GLU A 350 -3.44 5.99 31.29
C GLU A 350 -2.62 6.39 30.06
N SER A 351 -1.52 5.69 29.83
CA SER A 351 -0.65 5.91 28.66
C SER A 351 -1.48 5.73 27.39
N VAL A 352 -1.61 6.82 26.63
CA VAL A 352 -2.57 7.00 25.53
C VAL A 352 -1.97 6.55 24.19
N LEU A 353 -1.25 5.42 24.16
CA LEU A 353 -0.64 4.92 22.93
C LEU A 353 -0.88 3.42 22.86
N ASP A 354 -1.90 3.05 22.10
CA ASP A 354 -2.21 1.69 21.71
C ASP A 354 -1.60 1.50 20.31
N ILE A 355 -0.31 1.12 20.27
CA ILE A 355 0.47 1.02 19.03
C ILE A 355 1.34 -0.23 18.99
N ASP A 356 1.46 -0.82 17.81
CA ASP A 356 2.52 -1.73 17.40
C ASP A 356 3.54 -1.01 16.50
N VAL A 357 4.82 -1.06 16.88
CA VAL A 357 5.90 -0.39 16.14
C VAL A 357 6.65 -1.43 15.32
N VAL A 358 6.63 -1.21 14.01
CA VAL A 358 6.97 -2.24 13.04
C VAL A 358 8.40 -2.14 12.53
N ASP A 359 8.98 -0.94 12.54
CA ASP A 359 10.40 -0.77 12.24
C ASP A 359 11.15 -0.11 13.41
N SER A 360 12.38 -0.61 13.59
CA SER A 360 13.40 -0.12 14.50
C SER A 360 13.79 1.35 14.32
N SER A 361 13.46 1.97 13.17
CA SER A 361 13.65 3.40 12.94
C SER A 361 12.46 4.27 13.35
N PHE A 362 11.35 3.67 13.81
CA PHE A 362 10.08 4.32 14.17
C PHE A 362 9.41 5.06 13.01
N THR A 363 9.77 4.78 11.75
CA THR A 363 9.10 5.39 10.58
C THR A 363 7.76 4.76 10.28
N THR A 364 7.51 3.53 10.72
CA THR A 364 6.27 2.81 10.48
C THR A 364 5.62 2.42 11.81
N ILE A 365 4.37 2.87 11.98
CA ILE A 365 3.55 2.68 13.17
C ILE A 365 2.23 2.06 12.72
N ILE A 366 1.81 0.99 13.38
CA ILE A 366 0.50 0.40 13.19
C ILE A 366 -0.24 0.51 14.54
N GLY A 367 -1.52 0.84 14.51
CA GLY A 367 -2.41 0.69 15.65
C GLY A 367 -2.61 -0.77 16.02
N ILE A 368 -3.53 -1.02 16.92
CA ILE A 368 -4.01 -2.36 17.26
C ILE A 368 -5.46 -2.50 16.81
N GLU A 369 -6.12 -3.61 17.15
CA GLU A 369 -7.56 -3.70 16.94
C GLU A 369 -8.30 -2.93 18.05
N GLY A 370 -9.20 -2.03 17.67
CA GLY A 370 -9.96 -1.15 18.55
C GLY A 370 -9.65 0.32 18.32
N ASP A 371 -10.31 1.18 19.09
CA ASP A 371 -10.14 2.63 19.00
C ASP A 371 -8.77 3.05 19.57
N ASP A 372 -7.89 3.57 18.72
CA ASP A 372 -6.54 3.97 19.07
C ASP A 372 -6.35 5.48 19.15
N VAL A 373 -5.33 5.90 19.89
CA VAL A 373 -4.81 7.28 19.84
C VAL A 373 -3.32 7.21 19.52
N ILE A 374 -2.95 7.71 18.35
CA ILE A 374 -1.58 7.66 17.84
C ILE A 374 -1.10 9.09 17.64
N ASP A 375 -0.24 9.59 18.54
CA ASP A 375 0.43 10.88 18.38
C ASP A 375 1.94 10.71 18.33
N VAL A 376 2.51 10.89 17.14
CA VAL A 376 3.95 10.76 16.91
C VAL A 376 4.78 11.68 17.79
N LEU A 377 4.29 12.88 18.10
CA LEU A 377 5.03 13.83 18.94
C LEU A 377 5.04 13.42 20.43
N GLU A 378 4.21 12.48 20.83
CA GLU A 378 4.26 11.86 22.16
C GLU A 378 5.20 10.65 22.22
N ILE A 379 5.66 10.14 21.07
CA ILE A 379 6.64 9.05 21.00
C ILE A 379 8.03 9.62 21.30
N SER A 380 8.62 9.20 22.43
CA SER A 380 9.82 9.84 23.00
C SER A 380 11.07 9.84 22.11
N ASP A 381 11.14 8.92 21.15
CA ASP A 381 12.28 8.75 20.24
C ASP A 381 11.95 9.17 18.79
N ALA A 382 10.72 9.62 18.51
CA ALA A 382 10.35 10.13 17.21
C ALA A 382 10.95 11.53 17.00
N GLU A 383 11.66 11.70 15.88
CA GLU A 383 12.14 13.02 15.47
C GLU A 383 10.97 13.76 14.77
N PRO A 384 10.59 14.97 15.24
CA PRO A 384 9.38 15.63 14.74
C PRO A 384 9.38 15.92 13.25
N ASP A 385 10.55 16.16 12.64
CA ASP A 385 10.66 16.52 11.22
C ASP A 385 10.83 15.27 10.32
N SER A 386 10.73 14.06 10.87
CA SER A 386 10.76 12.80 10.12
C SER A 386 9.41 12.52 9.48
N SER A 387 9.43 11.77 8.38
CA SER A 387 8.26 11.17 7.75
C SER A 387 7.85 9.89 8.45
N PHE A 388 6.54 9.71 8.63
CA PHE A 388 5.94 8.53 9.24
C PHE A 388 4.87 7.92 8.34
N ALA A 389 4.79 6.59 8.33
CA ALA A 389 3.66 5.82 7.84
C ALA A 389 2.87 5.30 9.04
N ILE A 390 1.60 5.65 9.12
CA ILE A 390 0.72 5.33 10.26
C ILE A 390 -0.58 4.72 9.76
N MET A 391 -0.99 3.62 10.38
CA MET A 391 -2.25 2.95 10.08
C MET A 391 -3.01 2.67 11.37
N GLY A 392 -4.27 3.11 11.46
CA GLY A 392 -5.15 2.86 12.62
C GLY A 392 -5.59 1.41 12.74
N LEU A 393 -6.05 0.84 11.63
CA LEU A 393 -6.58 -0.54 11.48
C LEU A 393 -8.11 -0.58 11.61
N ALA A 394 -8.66 -1.06 12.71
CA ALA A 394 -10.09 -1.19 12.88
C ALA A 394 -10.49 -0.60 14.21
N GLY A 395 -11.37 0.39 14.22
CA GLY A 395 -11.66 1.20 15.40
C GLY A 395 -11.89 2.64 15.00
N ASP A 396 -12.52 3.44 15.87
CA ASP A 396 -12.61 4.89 15.64
C ASP A 396 -11.31 5.55 16.17
N ASP A 397 -10.35 5.79 15.27
CA ASP A 397 -8.96 6.13 15.63
C ASP A 397 -8.67 7.65 15.62
N GLU A 398 -7.81 8.11 16.53
CA GLU A 398 -7.24 9.47 16.51
C GLU A 398 -5.76 9.42 16.11
N ILE A 399 -5.45 9.76 14.86
CA ILE A 399 -4.11 9.69 14.27
C ILE A 399 -3.53 11.09 14.04
N PHE A 400 -2.38 11.36 14.65
CA PHE A 400 -1.65 12.62 14.52
C PHE A 400 -0.21 12.37 14.07
N GLY A 401 0.10 12.85 12.86
CA GLY A 401 1.44 12.84 12.28
C GLY A 401 2.44 13.76 13.00
N GLY A 402 3.59 13.95 12.35
CA GLY A 402 4.69 14.81 12.76
C GLY A 402 4.69 16.16 12.04
N ASN A 403 5.89 16.69 11.80
CA ASN A 403 6.13 17.86 10.94
C ASN A 403 6.76 17.45 9.59
N GLY A 404 6.86 16.14 9.34
CA GLY A 404 7.54 15.57 8.19
C GLY A 404 6.62 15.52 6.99
N THR A 405 6.84 14.55 6.11
CA THR A 405 5.88 14.24 5.05
C THR A 405 5.29 12.90 5.42
N ASP A 406 4.08 12.90 5.95
CA ASP A 406 3.47 11.74 6.58
C ASP A 406 2.44 11.06 5.69
N ILE A 407 2.25 9.77 5.92
CA ILE A 407 1.27 8.92 5.23
C ILE A 407 0.40 8.31 6.33
N LEU A 408 -0.84 8.75 6.38
CA LEU A 408 -1.74 8.43 7.47
C LEU A 408 -3.00 7.77 6.92
N SER A 409 -3.38 6.62 7.48
CA SER A 409 -4.59 5.88 7.10
C SER A 409 -5.39 5.51 8.35
N GLY A 410 -6.65 5.94 8.43
CA GLY A 410 -7.58 5.51 9.48
C GLY A 410 -7.94 4.03 9.34
N ASN A 411 -8.24 3.60 8.11
CA ASN A 411 -8.69 2.26 7.72
C ASN A 411 -10.18 2.01 8.02
N GLU A 412 -10.58 1.19 8.99
CA GLU A 412 -11.99 0.91 9.26
C GLU A 412 -12.46 1.60 10.54
N GLY A 413 -13.44 2.49 10.46
CA GLY A 413 -13.95 3.25 11.59
C GLY A 413 -14.24 4.69 11.22
N ASN A 414 -14.69 5.49 12.18
CA ASN A 414 -14.87 6.93 12.00
C ASN A 414 -13.66 7.64 12.62
N ASP A 415 -12.70 7.96 11.77
CA ASP A 415 -11.36 8.32 12.20
C ASP A 415 -11.15 9.84 12.21
N ILE A 416 -10.25 10.30 13.07
CA ILE A 416 -9.70 11.66 13.04
C ILE A 416 -8.23 11.55 12.63
N VAL A 417 -7.90 12.02 11.43
CA VAL A 417 -6.54 11.94 10.90
C VAL A 417 -5.99 13.32 10.62
N SER A 418 -4.85 13.66 11.24
CA SER A 418 -4.20 14.97 11.12
C SER A 418 -2.73 14.85 10.69
N GLY A 419 -2.39 15.43 9.53
CA GLY A 419 -1.02 15.50 9.01
C GLY A 419 -0.11 16.45 9.80
N ARG A 420 -0.67 17.61 10.18
CA ARG A 420 0.01 18.73 10.86
C ARG A 420 0.91 19.51 9.91
N ASP A 421 2.22 19.62 10.16
CA ASP A 421 3.10 20.37 9.26
C ASP A 421 3.68 19.36 8.28
N GLY A 422 3.74 19.66 6.98
CA GLY A 422 4.18 18.62 6.06
C GLY A 422 3.65 18.74 4.66
N GLN A 423 3.96 17.78 3.81
CA GLN A 423 3.18 17.53 2.61
C GLN A 423 2.63 16.15 2.80
N ASP A 424 1.42 16.06 3.33
CA ASP A 424 0.93 14.83 3.92
C ASP A 424 -0.06 14.13 2.98
N PHE A 425 -0.11 12.82 3.10
CA PHE A 425 -1.13 11.98 2.49
C PHE A 425 -2.05 11.44 3.58
N LEU A 426 -3.32 11.81 3.51
CA LEU A 426 -4.33 11.42 4.49
C LEU A 426 -5.42 10.60 3.80
N ARG A 427 -5.69 9.43 4.37
CA ARG A 427 -6.76 8.53 3.96
C ARG A 427 -7.65 8.22 5.16
N GLY A 428 -8.94 8.46 5.02
CA GLY A 428 -9.94 8.08 6.03
C GLY A 428 -10.12 6.57 6.01
N GLY A 429 -10.78 6.08 4.96
CA GLY A 429 -10.94 4.65 4.74
C GLY A 429 -12.42 4.30 4.66
N LYS A 430 -12.92 3.50 5.60
CA LYS A 430 -14.34 3.14 5.71
C LYS A 430 -14.92 3.74 6.98
N GLY A 431 -15.84 4.68 6.83
CA GLY A 431 -16.59 5.31 7.91
C GLY A 431 -16.73 6.80 7.63
N ASP A 432 -17.31 7.55 8.56
CA ASP A 432 -17.45 9.00 8.42
C ASP A 432 -16.23 9.67 9.07
N ASP A 433 -15.23 10.05 8.27
CA ASP A 433 -13.91 10.47 8.76
C ASP A 433 -13.72 12.00 8.82
N GLU A 434 -12.82 12.48 9.68
CA GLU A 434 -12.34 13.87 9.71
C GLU A 434 -10.84 13.92 9.35
N LEU A 435 -10.54 14.45 8.15
CA LEU A 435 -9.18 14.58 7.64
C LEU A 435 -8.71 16.05 7.68
N ILE A 436 -7.56 16.29 8.32
CA ILE A 436 -6.96 17.61 8.53
C ILE A 436 -5.52 17.60 8.01
N GLY A 437 -5.27 18.18 6.82
CA GLY A 437 -3.93 18.27 6.22
C GLY A 437 -2.98 19.07 7.10
N GLY A 438 -3.25 20.37 7.24
CA GLY A 438 -2.54 21.24 8.16
C GLY A 438 -1.71 22.30 7.44
N LYS A 439 -0.38 22.20 7.42
CA LYS A 439 0.49 23.11 6.67
C LYS A 439 1.28 22.34 5.62
N GLY A 440 0.86 22.46 4.39
CA GLY A 440 1.68 22.32 3.20
C GLY A 440 0.82 21.94 2.03
N GLY A 441 1.29 21.06 1.17
CA GLY A 441 0.54 20.65 -0.01
C GLY A 441 0.05 19.24 0.20
N ASP A 442 -1.15 19.10 0.76
CA ASP A 442 -1.65 17.84 1.27
C ASP A 442 -2.57 17.15 0.26
N ILE A 443 -2.67 15.82 0.35
CA ILE A 443 -3.60 15.01 -0.44
C ILE A 443 -4.55 14.32 0.52
N LEU A 444 -5.85 14.60 0.39
CA LEU A 444 -6.88 14.09 1.29
C LEU A 444 -7.87 13.20 0.53
N ILE A 445 -8.05 11.96 1.00
CA ILE A 445 -8.99 10.97 0.45
C ILE A 445 -9.87 10.43 1.58
N GLY A 446 -11.15 10.82 1.61
CA GLY A 446 -12.11 10.26 2.57
C GLY A 446 -12.42 8.77 2.32
N ASP A 447 -12.54 8.39 1.04
CA ASP A 447 -13.00 7.08 0.58
C ASP A 447 -14.48 6.79 0.88
N HIS A 448 -14.80 5.89 1.80
CA HIS A 448 -16.14 5.36 1.99
C HIS A 448 -16.82 5.96 3.21
N GLY A 449 -17.68 6.95 3.00
CA GLY A 449 -18.57 7.47 4.03
C GLY A 449 -18.95 8.91 3.76
N ILE A 450 -19.30 9.66 4.80
CA ILE A 450 -19.43 11.12 4.75
C ILE A 450 -18.23 11.74 5.46
N ASP A 451 -17.25 12.16 4.67
CA ASP A 451 -16.01 12.67 5.23
C ASP A 451 -15.98 14.19 5.31
N ILE A 452 -15.23 14.71 6.28
CA ILE A 452 -14.93 16.13 6.43
C ILE A 452 -13.45 16.34 6.08
N LEU A 453 -13.19 17.09 5.02
CA LEU A 453 -11.85 17.31 4.48
C LEU A 453 -11.44 18.77 4.69
N THR A 454 -10.38 19.00 5.45
CA THR A 454 -9.79 20.33 5.72
C THR A 454 -8.34 20.32 5.29
N GLY A 455 -7.99 21.05 4.23
CA GLY A 455 -6.63 21.07 3.68
C GLY A 455 -5.66 21.88 4.55
N GLY A 456 -6.09 23.05 4.99
CA GLY A 456 -5.29 23.96 5.79
C GLY A 456 -4.52 24.98 4.94
N LEU A 457 -3.22 25.13 5.18
CA LEU A 457 -2.37 26.10 4.52
C LEU A 457 -1.52 25.45 3.43
N GLY A 458 -1.83 25.72 2.18
CA GLY A 458 -0.95 25.48 1.06
C GLY A 458 -1.73 25.02 -0.16
N ALA A 459 -1.18 24.11 -0.96
CA ALA A 459 -1.78 23.76 -2.24
C ALA A 459 -2.34 22.34 -2.18
N ASP A 460 -3.59 22.21 -1.75
CA ASP A 460 -4.15 20.93 -1.35
C ASP A 460 -4.92 20.24 -2.48
N SER A 461 -4.95 18.91 -2.45
CA SER A 461 -5.65 18.08 -3.42
C SER A 461 -6.71 17.23 -2.72
N PHE A 462 -7.97 17.64 -2.86
CA PHE A 462 -9.11 16.90 -2.32
C PHE A 462 -9.60 15.88 -3.33
N ILE A 463 -9.52 14.59 -3.00
CA ILE A 463 -9.89 13.51 -3.90
C ILE A 463 -11.32 13.08 -3.59
N LEU A 464 -12.23 13.28 -4.55
CA LEU A 464 -13.62 12.83 -4.47
C LEU A 464 -13.81 11.58 -5.31
N ARG A 465 -14.26 10.51 -4.67
CA ARG A 465 -14.69 9.26 -5.32
C ARG A 465 -16.22 9.21 -5.31
N ALA A 466 -16.81 8.46 -6.24
CA ALA A 466 -18.23 8.18 -6.08
C ALA A 466 -18.36 6.97 -5.16
N ASN A 467 -19.11 7.13 -4.07
CA ASN A 467 -19.38 6.08 -3.11
C ASN A 467 -20.31 5.04 -3.75
N ILE A 468 -19.71 4.12 -4.53
CA ILE A 468 -20.41 2.98 -5.12
C ILE A 468 -20.07 1.75 -4.29
N ILE A 469 -20.86 1.50 -3.24
CA ILE A 469 -20.78 0.25 -2.48
C ILE A 469 -21.41 -0.85 -3.33
N ASP A 470 -20.62 -1.80 -3.84
CA ASP A 470 -21.06 -3.11 -4.38
C ASP A 470 -22.34 -3.11 -5.24
N GLY A 471 -22.47 -2.14 -6.15
CA GLY A 471 -23.62 -2.03 -7.05
C GLY A 471 -24.93 -1.58 -6.39
N ILE A 472 -24.87 -1.07 -5.17
CA ILE A 472 -25.92 -0.34 -4.48
C ILE A 472 -25.52 1.14 -4.48
N GLU A 473 -26.26 1.95 -5.23
CA GLU A 473 -26.21 3.40 -5.08
C GLU A 473 -26.79 3.72 -3.70
N GLU A 474 -25.97 3.93 -2.66
CA GLU A 474 -26.40 4.69 -1.48
C GLU A 474 -26.21 6.18 -1.80
N ILE A 475 -27.30 6.95 -1.65
CA ILE A 475 -27.65 8.01 -2.61
C ILE A 475 -27.43 9.43 -2.07
N ASP A 476 -26.89 9.63 -0.86
CA ASP A 476 -26.85 10.97 -0.22
C ASP A 476 -25.63 11.21 0.71
N GLN A 477 -24.57 10.40 0.60
CA GLN A 477 -23.35 10.58 1.37
C GLN A 477 -22.30 11.25 0.48
N ALA A 478 -21.92 12.48 0.83
CA ALA A 478 -20.99 13.27 0.04
C ALA A 478 -20.05 14.03 0.97
N ASP A 479 -18.77 13.96 0.65
CA ASP A 479 -17.72 14.57 1.44
C ASP A 479 -17.88 16.10 1.47
N LEU A 480 -17.46 16.70 2.58
CA LEU A 480 -17.48 18.13 2.80
C LEU A 480 -16.04 18.67 2.81
N ILE A 481 -15.72 19.50 1.82
CA ILE A 481 -14.48 20.27 1.80
C ILE A 481 -14.72 21.62 2.49
N THR A 482 -13.99 21.89 3.57
CA THR A 482 -14.31 22.98 4.51
C THR A 482 -13.61 24.30 4.20
N ASP A 483 -12.44 24.29 3.55
CA ASP A 483 -11.56 25.47 3.46
C ASP A 483 -10.94 25.74 2.09
N PHE A 484 -11.53 25.19 1.02
CA PHE A 484 -11.03 25.31 -0.36
C PHE A 484 -10.61 26.73 -0.79
N ASN A 485 -9.32 26.90 -1.09
CA ASN A 485 -8.70 28.19 -1.41
C ASN A 485 -7.84 28.16 -2.68
N VAL A 486 -8.44 28.60 -3.79
CA VAL A 486 -7.78 28.76 -5.09
C VAL A 486 -6.54 29.68 -5.06
N ALA A 487 -6.43 30.59 -4.09
CA ALA A 487 -5.28 31.49 -4.01
C ALA A 487 -4.02 30.78 -3.49
N GLU A 488 -4.18 29.69 -2.73
CA GLU A 488 -3.09 28.90 -2.16
C GLU A 488 -2.69 27.76 -3.09
N GLY A 489 -3.64 27.26 -3.89
CA GLY A 489 -3.36 26.35 -5.00
C GLY A 489 -4.31 25.17 -5.08
N ASP A 490 -5.33 25.14 -4.22
CA ASP A 490 -6.20 24.00 -4.05
C ASP A 490 -6.89 23.57 -5.32
N ARG A 491 -7.05 22.26 -5.41
CA ARG A 491 -7.76 21.60 -6.49
C ARG A 491 -8.58 20.44 -5.98
N ILE A 492 -9.62 20.14 -6.73
CA ILE A 492 -10.47 18.97 -6.50
C ILE A 492 -10.15 17.96 -7.59
N VAL A 493 -9.97 16.72 -7.22
CA VAL A 493 -9.67 15.63 -8.13
C VAL A 493 -10.85 14.67 -8.09
N VAL A 494 -11.40 14.36 -9.26
CA VAL A 494 -12.48 13.37 -9.41
C VAL A 494 -11.96 12.18 -10.19
N VAL A 495 -12.21 10.98 -9.68
CA VAL A 495 -11.75 9.76 -10.34
C VAL A 495 -12.63 9.42 -11.56
N ALA A 496 -12.03 9.28 -12.74
CA ALA A 496 -12.70 9.39 -14.04
C ALA A 496 -13.66 8.24 -14.41
N ASN A 497 -13.57 7.06 -13.78
CA ASN A 497 -14.58 6.01 -13.96
C ASN A 497 -15.99 6.47 -13.53
N PHE A 498 -16.05 7.53 -12.71
CA PHE A 498 -17.30 8.07 -12.21
C PHE A 498 -17.82 9.24 -13.03
N ILE A 499 -17.05 9.82 -13.95
CA ILE A 499 -17.53 10.95 -14.76
C ILE A 499 -18.24 10.42 -16.01
N PRO A 500 -19.59 10.52 -16.09
CA PRO A 500 -20.33 10.08 -17.26
C PRO A 500 -19.98 10.95 -18.47
N SER A 501 -20.40 10.51 -19.66
CA SER A 501 -20.14 11.24 -20.90
C SER A 501 -20.72 12.67 -20.95
N GLU A 502 -21.68 12.99 -20.07
CA GLU A 502 -22.26 14.33 -19.91
C GLU A 502 -21.54 15.20 -18.86
N GLY A 503 -20.51 14.68 -18.19
CA GLY A 503 -19.61 15.43 -17.30
C GLY A 503 -20.15 15.68 -15.88
N LEU A 504 -19.66 16.75 -15.26
CA LEU A 504 -20.05 17.23 -13.94
C LEU A 504 -21.05 18.40 -14.05
N ALA A 505 -21.93 18.50 -13.06
CA ALA A 505 -22.86 19.60 -12.84
C ALA A 505 -22.59 20.25 -11.47
N TYR A 506 -22.84 21.56 -11.38
CA TYR A 506 -22.59 22.34 -10.16
C TYR A 506 -23.83 23.11 -9.76
N GLU A 507 -24.15 23.11 -8.47
CA GLU A 507 -25.27 23.85 -7.90
C GLU A 507 -24.82 24.64 -6.67
N LEU A 508 -25.28 25.88 -6.54
CA LEU A 508 -25.02 26.69 -5.36
C LEU A 508 -26.16 26.51 -4.36
N PHE A 509 -25.84 26.11 -3.14
CA PHE A 509 -26.80 25.94 -2.05
C PHE A 509 -26.23 26.54 -0.77
N ASN A 510 -26.90 27.55 -0.21
CA ASN A 510 -26.47 28.25 1.01
C ASN A 510 -25.01 28.74 1.01
N ASP A 511 -24.55 29.30 -0.11
CA ASP A 511 -23.17 29.76 -0.35
C ASP A 511 -22.13 28.64 -0.59
N ASP A 512 -22.53 27.37 -0.45
CA ASP A 512 -21.72 26.19 -0.79
C ASP A 512 -21.91 25.78 -2.25
N THR A 513 -20.87 25.21 -2.86
CA THR A 513 -20.95 24.60 -4.19
C THR A 513 -21.06 23.08 -4.05
N VAL A 514 -22.17 22.54 -4.55
CA VAL A 514 -22.42 21.10 -4.64
C VAL A 514 -21.97 20.60 -6.01
N ILE A 515 -21.11 19.57 -6.02
CA ILE A 515 -20.61 18.90 -7.22
C ILE A 515 -21.44 17.64 -7.46
N ARG A 516 -21.94 17.47 -8.69
CA ARG A 516 -22.79 16.33 -9.06
C ARG A 516 -22.38 15.70 -10.37
N LEU A 517 -22.73 14.43 -10.56
CA LEU A 517 -22.73 13.79 -11.87
C LEU A 517 -23.91 14.27 -12.70
N SER A 518 -23.67 14.73 -13.94
CA SER A 518 -24.72 15.32 -14.79
C SER A 518 -25.88 14.37 -15.11
N ASP A 519 -25.60 13.08 -15.28
CA ASP A 519 -26.59 12.08 -15.72
C ASP A 519 -27.43 11.51 -14.57
N SER A 520 -26.78 11.12 -13.46
CA SER A 520 -27.45 10.52 -12.30
C SER A 520 -27.94 11.56 -11.29
N GLY A 521 -27.32 12.74 -11.25
CA GLY A 521 -27.54 13.74 -10.20
C GLY A 521 -26.86 13.41 -8.87
N PHE A 522 -26.09 12.32 -8.82
CA PHE A 522 -25.32 11.86 -7.66
C PHE A 522 -24.40 12.97 -7.18
N ILE A 523 -24.37 13.22 -5.86
CA ILE A 523 -23.50 14.24 -5.25
C ILE A 523 -22.14 13.60 -5.02
N LEU A 524 -21.09 14.20 -5.59
CA LEU A 524 -19.71 13.76 -5.35
C LEU A 524 -19.09 14.42 -4.12
N GLY A 525 -19.52 15.64 -3.81
CA GLY A 525 -18.97 16.42 -2.71
C GLY A 525 -19.58 17.80 -2.63
N VAL A 526 -19.39 18.43 -1.48
CA VAL A 526 -19.81 19.79 -1.18
C VAL A 526 -18.58 20.61 -0.83
N VAL A 527 -18.46 21.80 -1.42
CA VAL A 527 -17.36 22.73 -1.16
C VAL A 527 -17.92 23.94 -0.43
N SER A 528 -17.54 24.07 0.84
CA SER A 528 -18.04 25.12 1.73
C SER A 528 -17.64 26.50 1.25
N ASP A 529 -18.55 27.47 1.36
CA ASP A 529 -18.32 28.92 1.15
C ASP A 529 -17.60 29.29 -0.17
N THR A 530 -17.69 28.43 -1.18
CA THR A 530 -16.93 28.55 -2.42
C THR A 530 -17.84 28.74 -3.62
N SER A 531 -17.49 29.67 -4.52
CA SER A 531 -18.27 29.89 -5.75
C SER A 531 -18.08 28.77 -6.79
N ILE A 532 -19.12 28.49 -7.57
CA ILE A 532 -19.08 27.52 -8.67
C ILE A 532 -17.91 27.78 -9.64
N GLU A 533 -17.63 29.04 -9.99
CA GLU A 533 -16.54 29.36 -10.92
C GLU A 533 -15.17 28.96 -10.37
N ASN A 534 -14.97 29.04 -9.05
CA ASN A 534 -13.72 28.62 -8.42
C ASN A 534 -13.58 27.09 -8.43
N VAL A 535 -14.65 26.36 -8.10
CA VAL A 535 -14.67 24.89 -8.14
C VAL A 535 -14.48 24.39 -9.58
N GLU A 536 -15.30 24.85 -10.53
CA GLU A 536 -15.28 24.39 -11.92
C GLU A 536 -13.93 24.62 -12.62
N ASN A 537 -13.21 25.69 -12.27
CA ASN A 537 -11.91 25.99 -12.89
C ASN A 537 -10.72 25.24 -12.26
N ASN A 538 -10.90 24.61 -11.09
CA ASN A 538 -9.83 23.93 -10.34
C ASN A 538 -10.19 22.47 -10.03
N ILE A 539 -11.14 21.92 -10.75
CA ILE A 539 -11.47 20.50 -10.71
C ILE A 539 -10.82 19.77 -11.90
N VAL A 540 -10.18 18.65 -11.62
CA VAL A 540 -9.55 17.80 -12.62
C VAL A 540 -10.10 16.38 -12.53
N ALA A 541 -10.17 15.73 -13.67
CA ALA A 541 -10.52 14.33 -13.76
C ALA A 541 -9.26 13.51 -14.01
N VAL A 542 -9.03 12.49 -13.20
CA VAL A 542 -7.83 11.63 -13.30
C VAL A 542 -8.23 10.19 -13.55
N ASN A 543 -7.35 9.42 -14.16
CA ASN A 543 -7.60 8.00 -14.39
C ASN A 543 -7.74 7.24 -13.05
N PRO A 544 -8.74 6.37 -12.84
CA PRO A 544 -8.76 5.43 -11.71
C PRO A 544 -7.50 4.58 -11.56
N ASP A 545 -6.79 4.34 -12.66
CA ASP A 545 -5.52 3.61 -12.67
C ASP A 545 -4.31 4.48 -12.28
N ASP A 546 -4.53 5.74 -11.90
CA ASP A 546 -3.47 6.61 -11.40
C ASP A 546 -2.78 5.99 -10.19
N TYR A 547 -1.45 6.05 -10.17
CA TYR A 547 -0.67 5.31 -9.18
C TYR A 547 -0.99 5.74 -7.74
N ALA A 548 -1.20 7.05 -7.51
CA ALA A 548 -1.56 7.57 -6.20
C ALA A 548 -2.93 7.08 -5.70
N LEU A 549 -3.82 6.60 -6.60
CA LEU A 549 -5.13 6.08 -6.23
C LEU A 549 -5.14 4.58 -5.93
N ARG A 550 -4.11 3.84 -6.35
CA ARG A 550 -3.95 2.39 -6.13
C ARG A 550 -3.39 2.04 -4.76
N LEU A 551 -3.05 3.04 -3.95
CA LEU A 551 -2.38 2.87 -2.67
C LEU A 551 -3.39 2.62 -1.55
N GLY A 552 -2.95 1.79 -0.58
CA GLY A 552 -3.73 1.00 0.38
C GLY A 552 -4.55 -0.08 -0.31
#